data_AF-A0A1Q3F259-F1
#
_entry.id   AF-A0A1Q3F259-F1
#
_cell.length_a   1.000
_cell.length_b   1.000
_cell.length_c   1.000
_cell.angle_alpha   90.00
_cell.angle_beta   90.00
_cell.angle_gamma   90.00
#
_symmetry.space_group_name_H-M   'P 1'
#
loop_
_entity.id
_entity.type
_entity.pdbx_description
1 polymer ?
#
loop_
_entity_poly.entity_id
_entity_poly.type
_entity_poly.pdbx_seq_one_letter_code
_entity_poly.pdbx_strand_id
1 'polypeptide(L)'
;MSTADPSCTLAPFCRLCLSETSNKVPVFGPDKANVINLLMLVELDIDPDNEQDAGVCFDCIVTLEGFYQFKEQCHVNDEFLKTVAPKESAEGSEDEEPAGMHYDYLEDEPAKPVATAYESSDEEGLVKDDDYVEALLSSKRVFNSSESIKPDVKHESLNPVWSRKPPEFRHFGEEELETIGQQLNISALDKLQVLQDSYPDYFHFERGKRSVYFTLVFYGERYNSANFNDSYTVWQCANRRRFQCPAQVCVTNDYTEFERRFEHTHGDVEETEPCDLYTPKQALPEVFKLCRQNVMKRKAKGRQVSLEKRMKKEEEATKLRRNVPVEEVLQQNQTKQVYDNNSLLRVLRDGDEDDEHDDDFVEYDSSDSLELN
;
A
#
# COMPACT_ATOMS: atom_id res chain seq x y z
N MET A 1 1.23 -55.87 4.70
CA MET A 1 1.67 -55.55 3.33
C MET A 1 1.37 -54.08 3.11
N SER A 2 2.37 -53.21 3.32
CA SER A 2 2.24 -51.79 2.99
C SER A 2 2.33 -51.65 1.49
N THR A 3 1.20 -51.35 0.86
CA THR A 3 1.17 -50.84 -0.50
C THR A 3 1.85 -49.47 -0.49
N ALA A 4 2.95 -49.34 -1.22
CA ALA A 4 3.57 -48.04 -1.47
C ALA A 4 2.51 -47.15 -2.13
N ASP A 5 2.22 -45.99 -1.53
CA ASP A 5 1.32 -45.03 -2.12
C ASP A 5 1.90 -44.61 -3.48
N PRO A 6 1.18 -44.80 -4.60
CA PRO A 6 1.60 -44.26 -5.86
C PRO A 6 1.64 -42.74 -5.71
N SER A 7 2.83 -42.16 -5.82
CA SER A 7 3.00 -40.71 -5.88
C SER A 7 2.29 -40.22 -7.13
N CYS A 8 1.04 -39.77 -7.01
CA CYS A 8 0.33 -39.10 -8.09
C CYS A 8 1.15 -37.87 -8.49
N THR A 9 1.71 -37.92 -9.69
CA THR A 9 2.36 -36.78 -10.33
C THR A 9 1.30 -35.71 -10.60
N LEU A 10 1.51 -34.51 -10.06
CA LEU A 10 0.64 -33.36 -10.31
C LEU A 10 0.83 -32.81 -11.73
N ALA A 11 -0.20 -32.15 -12.25
CA ALA A 11 -0.14 -31.47 -13.54
C ALA A 11 1.04 -30.46 -13.59
N PRO A 12 1.68 -30.27 -14.76
CA PRO A 12 2.86 -29.41 -14.90
C PRO A 12 2.52 -27.91 -14.81
N PHE A 13 1.26 -27.51 -14.96
CA PHE A 13 0.78 -26.11 -14.83
C PHE A 13 -0.07 -25.89 -13.56
N CYS A 14 -0.06 -24.68 -13.02
CA CYS A 14 -0.93 -24.27 -11.92
C CYS A 14 -2.38 -24.15 -12.42
N ARG A 15 -3.36 -24.67 -11.69
CA ARG A 15 -4.75 -24.67 -12.16
C ARG A 15 -5.38 -23.28 -12.32
N LEU A 16 -4.87 -22.28 -11.58
CA LEU A 16 -5.42 -20.92 -11.55
C LEU A 16 -4.73 -19.98 -12.53
N CYS A 17 -3.40 -19.89 -12.47
CA CYS A 17 -2.65 -18.96 -13.33
C CYS A 17 -2.01 -19.64 -14.55
N LEU A 18 -2.16 -20.96 -14.70
CA LEU A 18 -1.60 -21.78 -15.78
C LEU A 18 -0.06 -21.74 -15.89
N SER A 19 0.64 -21.17 -14.90
CA SER A 19 2.10 -21.13 -14.91
C SER A 19 2.71 -22.49 -14.59
N GLU A 20 3.79 -22.81 -15.30
CA GLU A 20 4.60 -23.99 -15.02
C GLU A 20 5.49 -23.71 -13.81
N THR A 21 5.28 -24.45 -12.73
CA THR A 21 6.05 -24.30 -11.49
C THR A 21 6.27 -25.67 -10.85
N SER A 22 7.40 -25.85 -10.18
CA SER A 22 7.67 -27.09 -9.42
C SER A 22 6.99 -27.09 -8.04
N ASN A 23 6.70 -25.90 -7.50
CA ASN A 23 6.16 -25.72 -6.14
C ASN A 23 4.63 -25.55 -6.19
N LYS A 24 3.92 -26.67 -6.07
CA LYS A 24 2.45 -26.69 -6.03
C LYS A 24 1.92 -27.54 -4.90
N VAL A 25 0.72 -27.18 -4.46
CA VAL A 25 -0.06 -27.94 -3.51
C VAL A 25 -1.16 -28.67 -4.27
N PRO A 26 -1.34 -29.99 -4.07
CA PRO A 26 -2.46 -30.72 -4.66
C PRO A 26 -3.78 -30.12 -4.18
N VAL A 27 -4.73 -29.93 -5.10
CA VAL A 27 -6.10 -29.54 -4.73
C VAL A 27 -6.74 -30.64 -3.88
N PHE A 28 -6.50 -31.91 -4.25
CA PHE A 28 -7.06 -33.09 -3.60
C PHE A 28 -6.00 -33.84 -2.75
N GLY A 29 -5.42 -33.19 -1.74
CA GLY A 29 -4.46 -33.81 -0.80
C GLY A 29 -5.09 -34.21 0.54
N PRO A 30 -4.46 -35.03 1.42
CA PRO A 30 -5.03 -35.44 2.72
C PRO A 30 -5.35 -34.25 3.65
N ASP A 31 -4.66 -33.12 3.48
CA ASP A 31 -4.95 -31.84 4.13
C ASP A 31 -6.09 -31.07 3.42
N LYS A 32 -7.15 -31.81 3.05
CA LYS A 32 -8.26 -31.43 2.12
C LYS A 32 -8.94 -30.10 2.41
N ALA A 33 -8.91 -29.65 3.65
CA ALA A 33 -9.79 -28.55 4.08
C ALA A 33 -9.35 -27.17 3.58
N ASN A 34 -8.05 -26.93 3.34
CA ASN A 34 -7.61 -25.54 3.16
C ASN A 34 -7.72 -25.06 1.71
N VAL A 35 -7.29 -25.86 0.72
CA VAL A 35 -7.24 -25.40 -0.68
C VAL A 35 -8.63 -25.41 -1.33
N ILE A 36 -9.46 -26.42 -1.07
CA ILE A 36 -10.82 -26.50 -1.62
C ILE A 36 -11.68 -25.34 -1.10
N ASN A 37 -11.61 -25.03 0.19
CA ASN A 37 -12.35 -23.91 0.77
C ASN A 37 -11.94 -22.56 0.16
N LEU A 38 -10.66 -22.39 -0.17
CA LEU A 38 -10.17 -21.18 -0.86
C LEU A 38 -10.67 -21.09 -2.31
N LEU A 39 -10.75 -22.22 -3.02
CA LEU A 39 -11.24 -22.25 -4.40
C LEU A 39 -12.75 -21.98 -4.50
N MET A 40 -13.53 -22.37 -3.50
CA MET A 40 -14.95 -22.02 -3.42
C MET A 40 -15.20 -20.51 -3.36
N LEU A 41 -14.20 -19.70 -2.97
CA LEU A 41 -14.33 -18.24 -2.92
C LEU A 41 -14.43 -17.59 -4.29
N VAL A 42 -13.93 -18.27 -5.32
CA VAL A 42 -13.92 -17.80 -6.71
C VAL A 42 -14.88 -18.59 -7.60
N GLU A 43 -15.79 -19.37 -6.99
CA GLU A 43 -16.81 -20.16 -7.70
C GLU A 43 -16.21 -21.10 -8.76
N LEU A 44 -14.99 -21.59 -8.53
CA LEU A 44 -14.34 -22.56 -9.40
C LEU A 44 -14.63 -23.98 -8.92
N ASP A 45 -15.44 -24.68 -9.72
CA ASP A 45 -15.66 -26.11 -9.55
C ASP A 45 -14.52 -26.89 -10.24
N ILE A 46 -13.80 -27.68 -9.46
CA ILE A 46 -12.78 -28.62 -9.94
C ILE A 46 -13.31 -30.03 -9.70
N ASP A 47 -13.43 -30.80 -10.76
CA ASP A 47 -14.03 -32.13 -10.70
C ASP A 47 -13.00 -33.15 -10.17
N PRO A 48 -13.21 -33.76 -8.99
CA PRO A 48 -12.26 -34.72 -8.41
C PRO A 48 -12.11 -36.00 -9.25
N ASP A 49 -13.07 -36.33 -10.11
CA ASP A 49 -12.99 -37.53 -10.95
C ASP A 49 -12.19 -37.28 -12.23
N ASN A 50 -12.20 -36.05 -12.74
CA ASN A 50 -11.55 -35.67 -14.00
C ASN A 50 -10.19 -34.97 -13.82
N GLU A 51 -9.95 -34.32 -12.68
CA GLU A 51 -8.79 -33.44 -12.44
C GLU A 51 -8.00 -33.85 -11.17
N GLN A 52 -7.77 -35.16 -10.96
CA GLN A 52 -7.11 -35.69 -9.75
C GLN A 52 -5.68 -35.17 -9.53
N ASP A 53 -5.00 -34.78 -10.61
CA ASP A 53 -3.64 -34.24 -10.61
C ASP A 53 -3.60 -32.71 -10.51
N ALA A 54 -4.75 -32.05 -10.33
CA ALA A 54 -4.82 -30.60 -10.22
C ALA A 54 -3.98 -30.10 -9.03
N GLY A 55 -3.13 -29.10 -9.31
CA GLY A 55 -2.29 -28.43 -8.32
C GLY A 55 -2.37 -26.92 -8.46
N VAL A 56 -2.27 -26.22 -7.33
CA VAL A 56 -2.24 -24.76 -7.27
C VAL A 56 -0.87 -24.31 -6.76
N CYS A 57 -0.25 -23.34 -7.41
CA CYS A 57 1.02 -22.78 -6.98
C CYS A 57 0.86 -21.94 -5.70
N PHE A 58 1.96 -21.80 -4.95
CA PHE A 58 1.95 -21.08 -3.67
C PHE A 58 1.51 -19.60 -3.81
N ASP A 59 1.91 -18.93 -4.89
CA ASP A 59 1.55 -17.53 -5.12
C ASP A 59 0.04 -17.32 -5.28
N CYS A 60 -0.63 -18.23 -6.00
CA CYS A 60 -2.09 -18.20 -6.11
C CYS A 60 -2.78 -18.52 -4.78
N ILE A 61 -2.23 -19.43 -3.97
CA ILE A 61 -2.75 -19.73 -2.63
C ILE A 61 -2.68 -18.49 -1.74
N VAL A 62 -1.52 -17.83 -1.66
CA VAL A 62 -1.33 -16.60 -0.86
C VAL A 62 -2.30 -15.51 -1.31
N THR A 63 -2.52 -15.37 -2.62
CA THR A 63 -3.47 -14.40 -3.16
C THR A 63 -4.92 -14.72 -2.75
N LEU A 64 -5.33 -15.99 -2.85
CA LEU A 64 -6.66 -16.44 -2.40
C LEU A 64 -6.85 -16.27 -0.89
N GLU A 65 -5.84 -16.56 -0.08
CA GLU A 65 -5.89 -16.32 1.37
C GLU A 65 -6.05 -14.84 1.70
N GLY A 66 -5.34 -13.96 0.99
CA GLY A 66 -5.50 -12.51 1.14
C GLY A 66 -6.92 -12.04 0.79
N PHE A 67 -7.49 -12.58 -0.30
CA PHE A 67 -8.88 -12.31 -0.68
C PHE A 67 -9.87 -12.81 0.37
N TYR A 68 -9.67 -14.02 0.90
CA TYR A 68 -10.50 -14.58 1.98
C TYR A 68 -10.53 -13.67 3.21
N GLN A 69 -9.37 -13.22 3.68
CA GLN A 69 -9.27 -12.33 4.84
C GLN A 69 -9.99 -11.00 4.61
N PHE A 70 -9.87 -10.44 3.41
CA PHE A 70 -10.58 -9.22 3.05
C PHE A 70 -12.10 -9.43 3.03
N LYS A 71 -12.58 -10.54 2.47
CA LYS A 71 -14.01 -10.91 2.47
C LYS A 71 -14.56 -11.03 3.89
N GLU A 72 -13.86 -11.73 4.78
CA GLU A 72 -14.23 -11.83 6.20
C GLU A 72 -14.28 -10.44 6.87
N GLN A 73 -13.32 -9.57 6.57
CA GLN A 73 -13.33 -8.20 7.08
C GLN A 73 -14.55 -7.40 6.59
N CYS A 74 -14.95 -7.55 5.33
CA CYS A 74 -16.18 -6.96 4.81
C CYS A 74 -17.42 -7.48 5.54
N HIS A 75 -17.52 -8.78 5.81
CA HIS A 75 -18.63 -9.36 6.56
C HIS A 75 -18.70 -8.85 8.01
N VAL A 76 -17.57 -8.78 8.71
CA VAL A 76 -17.50 -8.20 10.07
C VAL A 76 -17.93 -6.75 10.07
N ASN A 77 -17.49 -5.96 9.08
CA ASN A 77 -17.88 -4.56 8.95
C ASN A 77 -19.38 -4.40 8.65
N ASP A 78 -19.93 -5.23 7.75
CA ASP A 78 -21.36 -5.22 7.41
C ASP A 78 -22.22 -5.62 8.62
N GLU A 79 -21.82 -6.66 9.36
CA GLU A 79 -22.47 -7.04 10.62
C GLU A 79 -22.42 -5.90 11.64
N PHE A 80 -21.26 -5.25 11.79
CA PHE A 80 -21.12 -4.08 12.63
C PHE A 80 -22.06 -2.95 12.21
N LEU A 81 -22.12 -2.61 10.92
CA LEU A 81 -23.02 -1.57 10.40
C LEU A 81 -24.50 -1.91 10.67
N LYS A 82 -24.89 -3.18 10.62
CA LYS A 82 -26.24 -3.63 11.00
C LYS A 82 -26.53 -3.44 12.50
N THR A 83 -25.52 -3.44 13.37
CA THR A 83 -25.70 -3.18 14.81
C THR A 83 -25.81 -1.69 15.16
N VAL A 84 -25.30 -0.81 14.30
CA VAL A 84 -25.45 0.63 14.49
C VAL A 84 -26.90 0.97 14.17
N ALA A 85 -27.70 1.24 15.20
CA ALA A 85 -29.09 1.66 15.03
C ALA A 85 -29.13 2.79 13.99
N PRO A 86 -29.97 2.69 12.94
CA PRO A 86 -30.21 3.80 12.04
C PRO A 86 -30.53 5.00 12.92
N LYS A 87 -29.83 6.13 12.73
CA LYS A 87 -30.18 7.39 13.40
C LYS A 87 -31.48 7.91 12.79
N GLU A 88 -32.58 7.19 13.01
CA GLU A 88 -33.94 7.68 12.92
C GLU A 88 -34.18 8.57 14.14
N SER A 89 -33.61 9.77 14.12
CA SER A 89 -33.82 10.78 15.18
C SER A 89 -33.59 12.20 14.66
N ALA A 90 -34.18 12.54 13.52
CA ALA A 90 -34.32 13.93 13.09
C ALA A 90 -35.64 14.21 12.34
N GLU A 91 -36.65 13.33 12.46
CA GLU A 91 -38.04 13.67 12.15
C GLU A 91 -38.79 13.85 13.47
N GLY A 92 -39.08 15.10 13.82
CA GLY A 92 -39.82 15.43 15.03
C GLY A 92 -39.54 16.82 15.63
N SER A 93 -39.32 17.86 14.82
CA SER A 93 -39.72 19.20 15.24
C SER A 93 -40.77 19.68 14.26
N GLU A 94 -42.02 19.36 14.60
CA GLU A 94 -43.19 19.98 14.01
C GLU A 94 -43.05 21.50 14.12
N ASP A 95 -43.32 22.17 13.00
CA ASP A 95 -43.56 23.59 12.89
C ASP A 95 -44.53 24.08 13.99
N GLU A 96 -44.00 24.78 14.99
CA GLU A 96 -44.75 25.85 15.63
C GLU A 96 -44.21 27.17 15.10
N GLU A 97 -44.96 27.79 14.17
CA GLU A 97 -44.80 29.20 13.80
C GLU A 97 -45.05 30.09 15.04
N PRO A 98 -44.06 30.88 15.52
CA PRO A 98 -44.36 32.01 16.36
C PRO A 98 -44.70 33.20 15.48
N ALA A 99 -45.98 33.55 15.47
CA ALA A 99 -46.51 34.78 14.91
C ALA A 99 -45.68 36.01 15.34
N GLY A 100 -45.24 36.78 14.34
CA GLY A 100 -45.06 38.23 14.43
C GLY A 100 -44.01 38.73 15.43
N MET A 101 -42.73 38.68 15.07
CA MET A 101 -41.74 39.57 15.67
C MET A 101 -41.41 40.71 14.69
N HIS A 102 -42.01 41.87 14.98
CA HIS A 102 -41.77 43.16 14.34
C HIS A 102 -40.34 43.63 14.63
N TYR A 103 -39.44 43.51 13.66
CA TYR A 103 -38.10 44.08 13.76
C TYR A 103 -38.17 45.59 13.50
N ASP A 104 -38.09 46.36 14.57
CA ASP A 104 -37.79 47.79 14.49
C ASP A 104 -36.39 47.98 13.92
N TYR A 105 -36.36 48.65 12.78
CA TYR A 105 -35.18 49.13 12.08
C TYR A 105 -34.53 50.23 12.93
N LEU A 106 -33.53 49.86 13.74
CA LEU A 106 -32.63 50.81 14.38
C LEU A 106 -31.55 51.21 13.37
N GLU A 107 -31.75 52.38 12.79
CA GLU A 107 -30.69 53.20 12.19
C GLU A 107 -29.65 53.59 13.25
N ASP A 108 -28.41 53.77 12.77
CA ASP A 108 -27.25 54.36 13.45
C ASP A 108 -26.46 53.51 14.46
N GLU A 109 -25.31 52.96 14.01
CA GLU A 109 -24.00 53.53 14.34
C GLU A 109 -22.86 52.89 13.49
N PRO A 110 -21.93 53.67 12.91
CA PRO A 110 -20.77 53.15 12.19
C PRO A 110 -19.66 52.72 13.17
N ALA A 111 -19.73 51.47 13.62
CA ALA A 111 -18.66 50.86 14.42
C ALA A 111 -17.49 50.39 13.54
N LYS A 112 -16.31 50.89 13.92
CA LYS A 112 -14.97 50.69 13.35
C LYS A 112 -14.66 49.22 13.00
N PRO A 113 -13.94 48.96 11.88
CA PRO A 113 -13.44 47.63 11.58
C PRO A 113 -12.33 47.28 12.58
N VAL A 114 -12.63 46.38 13.51
CA VAL A 114 -11.60 45.67 14.29
C VAL A 114 -10.98 44.65 13.35
N ALA A 115 -9.84 45.03 12.77
CA ALA A 115 -8.96 44.12 12.08
C ALA A 115 -8.41 43.10 13.08
N THR A 116 -9.10 41.98 13.26
CA THR A 116 -8.47 40.77 13.78
C THR A 116 -7.59 40.22 12.67
N ALA A 117 -6.33 40.62 12.67
CA ALA A 117 -5.27 39.93 11.95
C ALA A 117 -5.14 38.52 12.56
N TYR A 118 -6.00 37.62 12.12
CA TYR A 118 -5.78 36.19 12.29
C TYR A 118 -4.82 35.81 11.17
N GLU A 119 -3.53 35.76 11.51
CA GLU A 119 -2.48 35.26 10.63
C GLU A 119 -2.81 33.78 10.32
N SER A 120 -3.54 33.58 9.22
CA SER A 120 -3.73 32.26 8.62
C SER A 120 -2.36 31.81 8.14
N SER A 121 -1.78 30.87 8.89
CA SER A 121 -0.51 30.23 8.57
C SER A 121 -0.73 29.27 7.39
N ASP A 122 -0.82 29.84 6.19
CA ASP A 122 -1.11 29.13 4.93
C ASP A 122 0.14 28.50 4.28
N GLU A 123 1.27 28.42 4.99
CA GLU A 123 2.55 27.97 4.41
C GLU A 123 2.82 26.46 4.55
N GLU A 124 2.11 25.71 5.37
CA GLU A 124 2.44 24.29 5.64
C GLU A 124 1.49 23.29 4.96
N GLY A 125 1.34 23.42 3.64
CA GLY A 125 0.56 22.52 2.78
C GLY A 125 1.24 21.20 2.40
N LEU A 126 2.38 20.85 3.01
CA LEU A 126 3.01 19.54 2.84
C LEU A 126 2.77 18.72 4.11
N VAL A 127 1.80 17.79 4.08
CA VAL A 127 1.77 16.72 5.10
C VAL A 127 3.08 15.97 4.94
N LYS A 128 3.98 16.07 5.93
CA LYS A 128 5.19 15.25 5.95
C LYS A 128 4.72 13.80 5.92
N ASP A 129 5.18 13.03 4.92
CA ASP A 129 4.84 11.61 4.74
C ASP A 129 5.11 10.76 6.01
N ASP A 130 5.91 11.29 6.95
CA ASP A 130 6.36 10.63 8.16
C ASP A 130 5.22 10.43 9.19
N ASP A 131 4.22 11.33 9.26
CA ASP A 131 3.15 11.26 10.27
C ASP A 131 2.15 10.10 10.02
N TYR A 132 2.03 9.63 8.77
CA TYR A 132 1.09 8.56 8.42
C TYR A 132 1.62 7.17 8.81
N VAL A 133 2.94 6.95 8.69
CA VAL A 133 3.56 5.67 9.05
C VAL A 133 3.65 5.52 10.57
N GLU A 134 3.86 6.62 11.30
CA GLU A 134 3.98 6.61 12.76
C GLU A 134 2.63 6.40 13.46
N ALA A 135 1.53 6.89 12.89
CA ALA A 135 0.16 6.67 13.40
C ALA A 135 -0.30 5.20 13.29
N LEU A 136 0.11 4.47 12.24
CA LEU A 136 -0.19 3.04 12.08
C LEU A 136 0.68 2.15 12.99
N LEU A 137 1.88 2.61 13.36
CA LEU A 137 2.79 1.87 14.25
C LEU A 137 2.53 2.12 15.74
N SER A 138 1.89 3.24 16.11
CA SER A 138 1.62 3.61 17.51
C SER A 138 0.41 2.92 18.14
N SER A 139 -0.37 2.13 17.38
CA SER A 139 -1.53 1.38 17.91
C SER A 139 -1.20 0.01 18.53
N LYS A 140 0.08 -0.30 18.80
CA LYS A 140 0.46 -1.52 19.52
C LYS A 140 1.07 -1.21 20.89
N ARG A 141 0.28 -1.55 21.91
CA ARG A 141 0.59 -1.73 23.35
C ARG A 141 0.52 -0.47 24.22
N VAL A 142 -0.49 -0.42 25.09
CA VAL A 142 -0.32 -0.66 26.53
C VAL A 142 -1.62 -1.25 27.10
N PHE A 143 -1.59 -2.52 27.53
CA PHE A 143 -2.47 -3.01 28.58
C PHE A 143 -1.63 -3.83 29.57
N ASN A 144 -1.86 -3.58 30.85
CA ASN A 144 -1.06 -3.91 32.03
C ASN A 144 -0.77 -5.40 32.25
N SER A 145 0.37 -5.71 32.90
CA SER A 145 0.33 -6.46 34.16
C SER A 145 1.68 -6.52 34.92
N SER A 146 1.54 -6.27 36.22
CA SER A 146 2.23 -6.85 37.39
C SER A 146 3.69 -6.49 37.73
N GLU A 147 3.77 -5.93 38.93
CA GLU A 147 4.91 -5.75 39.83
C GLU A 147 5.79 -6.99 39.99
N SER A 148 7.10 -6.80 40.00
CA SER A 148 7.97 -7.50 40.95
C SER A 148 9.20 -6.66 41.27
N ILE A 149 9.37 -6.35 42.55
CA ILE A 149 10.50 -5.64 43.14
C ILE A 149 11.64 -6.65 43.36
N LYS A 150 12.81 -6.42 42.75
CA LYS A 150 14.09 -7.07 43.14
C LYS A 150 15.30 -6.14 42.93
N PRO A 151 16.39 -6.36 43.69
CA PRO A 151 17.26 -5.28 44.14
C PRO A 151 18.47 -4.98 43.25
N ASP A 152 18.95 -3.76 43.46
CA ASP A 152 20.11 -3.06 42.93
C ASP A 152 21.42 -3.88 43.01
N VAL A 153 21.97 -4.24 41.85
CA VAL A 153 23.35 -4.72 41.67
C VAL A 153 23.99 -3.85 40.59
N LYS A 154 24.85 -2.92 41.03
CA LYS A 154 25.67 -2.07 40.17
C LYS A 154 26.76 -2.90 39.51
N HIS A 155 26.56 -3.26 38.25
CA HIS A 155 27.61 -3.79 37.39
C HIS A 155 28.05 -2.69 36.41
N GLU A 156 29.23 -2.14 36.65
CA GLU A 156 29.87 -1.09 35.84
C GLU A 156 30.40 -1.71 34.54
N SER A 157 29.54 -1.81 33.51
CA SER A 157 29.98 -2.22 32.17
C SER A 157 30.44 -1.00 31.38
N LEU A 158 31.75 -0.92 31.11
CA LEU A 158 32.34 0.00 30.15
C LEU A 158 31.94 -0.40 28.72
N ASN A 159 30.74 0.01 28.30
CA ASN A 159 30.34 -0.09 26.90
C ASN A 159 30.99 1.06 26.11
N PRO A 160 31.78 0.76 25.06
CA PRO A 160 32.34 1.81 24.20
C PRO A 160 31.19 2.53 23.49
N VAL A 161 31.10 3.85 23.70
CA VAL A 161 30.14 4.74 23.04
C VAL A 161 30.50 4.83 21.56
N TRP A 162 29.80 4.08 20.72
CA TRP A 162 29.91 4.21 19.27
C TRP A 162 28.95 5.31 18.84
N SER A 163 29.47 6.53 18.70
CA SER A 163 28.75 7.67 18.13
C SER A 163 28.40 7.39 16.68
N ARG A 164 27.27 6.73 16.43
CA ARG A 164 26.70 6.58 15.08
C ARG A 164 26.14 7.93 14.66
N LYS A 165 26.86 8.63 13.77
CA LYS A 165 26.28 9.77 13.05
C LYS A 165 25.03 9.28 12.29
N PRO A 166 23.90 10.01 12.35
CA PRO A 166 22.75 9.71 11.50
C PRO A 166 23.20 9.66 10.03
N PRO A 167 22.68 8.71 9.23
CA PRO A 167 22.95 8.72 7.80
C PRO A 167 22.48 10.06 7.20
N GLU A 168 23.38 10.74 6.50
CA GLU A 168 23.05 11.99 5.80
C GLU A 168 22.01 11.69 4.72
N PHE A 169 20.90 12.43 4.73
CA PHE A 169 19.87 12.37 3.70
C PHE A 169 20.49 12.76 2.36
N ARG A 170 20.64 11.80 1.44
CA ARG A 170 21.03 12.09 0.06
C ARG A 170 19.85 12.72 -0.67
N HIS A 171 20.05 13.92 -1.22
CA HIS A 171 19.14 14.47 -2.22
C HIS A 171 19.38 13.73 -3.53
N PHE A 172 18.35 13.04 -4.04
CA PHE A 172 18.38 12.46 -5.37
C PHE A 172 18.35 13.59 -6.41
N GLY A 173 19.31 13.59 -7.33
CA GLY A 173 19.27 14.46 -8.50
C GLY A 173 18.15 14.05 -9.46
N GLU A 174 17.70 14.98 -10.31
CA GLU A 174 16.65 14.70 -11.32
C GLU A 174 17.03 13.51 -12.24
N GLU A 175 18.31 13.40 -12.60
CA GLU A 175 18.84 12.34 -13.48
C GLU A 175 18.77 10.94 -12.84
N GLU A 176 18.97 10.84 -11.52
CA GLU A 176 18.88 9.57 -10.78
C GLU A 176 17.41 9.14 -10.63
N LEU A 177 16.50 10.09 -10.40
CA LEU A 177 15.07 9.84 -10.40
C LEU A 177 14.59 9.33 -11.78
N GLU A 178 15.10 9.90 -12.87
CA GLU A 178 14.78 9.46 -14.23
C GLU A 178 15.26 8.03 -14.50
N THR A 179 16.46 7.68 -14.06
CA THR A 179 17.03 6.33 -14.19
C THR A 179 16.24 5.29 -13.40
N ILE A 180 15.86 5.62 -12.15
CA ILE A 180 14.97 4.77 -11.34
C ILE A 180 13.64 4.57 -12.04
N GLY A 181 13.19 5.58 -12.78
CA GLY A 181 11.93 5.54 -13.47
C GLY A 181 11.89 4.60 -14.67
N GLN A 182 12.91 4.66 -15.50
CA GLN A 182 13.05 3.76 -16.65
C GLN A 182 13.04 2.28 -16.19
N GLN A 183 13.61 1.98 -15.02
CA GLN A 183 13.60 0.63 -14.44
C GLN A 183 12.27 0.19 -13.84
N LEU A 184 11.36 1.13 -13.52
CA LEU A 184 10.12 0.84 -12.78
C LEU A 184 8.92 0.53 -13.66
N ASN A 185 9.12 0.34 -14.97
CA ASN A 185 8.03 0.16 -15.92
C ASN A 185 6.97 1.28 -15.79
N ILE A 186 7.45 2.53 -15.67
CA ILE A 186 6.61 3.76 -15.62
C ILE A 186 5.64 3.84 -16.77
N SER A 187 5.89 3.12 -17.86
CA SER A 187 4.97 3.01 -18.98
C SER A 187 3.54 2.71 -18.55
N ALA A 188 3.31 1.98 -17.45
CA ALA A 188 1.97 1.78 -16.91
C ALA A 188 1.34 3.08 -16.32
N LEU A 189 2.11 3.89 -15.60
CA LEU A 189 1.65 5.16 -15.03
C LEU A 189 1.43 6.23 -16.11
N ASP A 190 2.30 6.26 -17.13
CA ASP A 190 2.17 7.17 -18.27
C ASP A 190 0.96 6.82 -19.15
N LYS A 191 0.61 5.53 -19.25
CA LYS A 191 -0.61 5.08 -19.94
C LYS A 191 -1.90 5.47 -19.22
N LEU A 192 -1.87 5.69 -17.91
CA LEU A 192 -3.04 6.05 -17.10
C LEU A 192 -3.28 7.56 -16.98
N GLN A 193 -2.33 8.38 -17.42
CA GLN A 193 -2.40 9.85 -17.30
C GLN A 193 -2.55 10.52 -18.67
N VAL A 194 -3.35 9.91 -19.53
CA VAL A 194 -3.74 10.49 -20.81
C VAL A 194 -4.87 11.48 -20.57
N LEU A 195 -4.70 12.71 -21.06
CA LEU A 195 -5.77 13.70 -21.02
C LEU A 195 -6.95 13.22 -21.86
N GLN A 196 -8.13 13.20 -21.24
CA GLN A 196 -9.37 12.88 -21.94
C GLN A 196 -9.86 14.10 -22.73
N ASP A 197 -10.57 13.84 -23.82
CA ASP A 197 -11.17 14.89 -24.65
C ASP A 197 -12.26 15.67 -23.89
N SER A 198 -12.92 15.01 -22.95
CA SER A 198 -13.94 15.59 -22.07
C SER A 198 -13.81 15.02 -20.66
N TYR A 199 -14.04 15.89 -19.67
CA TYR A 199 -14.12 15.53 -18.26
C TYR A 199 -15.52 15.83 -17.75
N PRO A 200 -16.00 15.11 -16.72
CA PRO A 200 -17.26 15.45 -16.07
C PRO A 200 -17.31 16.89 -15.54
N ASP A 201 -18.45 17.56 -15.73
CA ASP A 201 -18.63 18.98 -15.36
C ASP A 201 -18.84 19.22 -13.86
N TYR A 202 -18.91 18.16 -13.05
CA TYR A 202 -19.16 18.24 -11.61
C TYR A 202 -17.89 18.55 -10.79
N PHE A 203 -16.74 18.72 -11.42
CA PHE A 203 -15.50 19.11 -10.75
C PHE A 203 -14.67 20.13 -11.52
N HIS A 204 -13.88 20.89 -10.78
CA HIS A 204 -12.88 21.81 -11.31
C HIS A 204 -11.75 21.97 -10.29
N PHE A 205 -10.74 22.76 -10.64
CA PHE A 205 -9.64 23.07 -9.74
C PHE A 205 -9.60 24.55 -9.42
N GLU A 206 -9.21 24.87 -8.20
CA GLU A 206 -8.92 26.22 -7.74
C GLU A 206 -7.43 26.30 -7.40
N ARG A 207 -6.81 27.46 -7.63
CA ARG A 207 -5.45 27.73 -7.13
C ARG A 207 -5.40 29.14 -6.58
N GLY A 208 -5.05 29.26 -5.29
CA GLY A 208 -4.77 30.55 -4.67
C GLY A 208 -3.51 31.18 -5.25
N LYS A 209 -3.42 32.52 -5.24
CA LYS A 209 -2.30 33.27 -5.85
C LYS A 209 -0.92 32.91 -5.30
N ARG A 210 -0.87 32.45 -4.05
CA ARG A 210 0.36 32.01 -3.37
C ARG A 210 0.45 30.49 -3.26
N SER A 211 -0.62 29.77 -3.58
CA SER A 211 -0.63 28.31 -3.47
C SER A 211 0.10 27.71 -4.65
N VAL A 212 1.06 26.84 -4.36
CA VAL A 212 1.73 26.01 -5.37
C VAL A 212 0.83 24.85 -5.80
N TYR A 213 -0.10 24.44 -4.93
CA TYR A 213 -0.95 23.27 -5.11
C TYR A 213 -2.35 23.66 -5.55
N PHE A 214 -2.96 22.78 -6.34
CA PHE A 214 -4.36 22.88 -6.73
C PHE A 214 -5.25 22.35 -5.61
N THR A 215 -6.37 23.03 -5.40
CA THR A 215 -7.51 22.54 -4.63
C THR A 215 -8.49 21.91 -5.61
N LEU A 216 -8.88 20.66 -5.37
CA LEU A 216 -9.97 20.01 -6.11
C LEU A 216 -11.30 20.50 -5.53
N VAL A 217 -12.19 20.97 -6.40
CA VAL A 217 -13.58 21.27 -6.06
C VAL A 217 -14.47 20.21 -6.71
N PHE A 218 -15.17 19.42 -5.89
CA PHE A 218 -16.01 18.30 -6.33
C PHE A 218 -17.41 18.46 -5.73
N TYR A 219 -18.44 18.64 -6.57
CA TYR A 219 -19.79 19.00 -6.14
C TYR A 219 -19.86 20.21 -5.18
N GLY A 220 -18.98 21.20 -5.38
CA GLY A 220 -18.91 22.41 -4.55
C GLY A 220 -18.10 22.26 -3.26
N GLU A 221 -17.69 21.04 -2.90
CA GLU A 221 -16.84 20.78 -1.74
C GLU A 221 -15.35 20.85 -2.11
N ARG A 222 -14.52 21.33 -1.18
CA ARG A 222 -13.10 21.62 -1.43
C ARG A 222 -12.15 20.64 -0.76
N TYR A 223 -11.14 20.22 -1.52
CA TYR A 223 -10.12 19.28 -1.09
C TYR A 223 -8.72 19.78 -1.51
N ASN A 224 -7.84 20.05 -0.54
CA ASN A 224 -6.53 20.70 -0.80
C ASN A 224 -5.35 19.71 -0.73
N SER A 225 -5.46 18.64 0.07
CA SER A 225 -4.35 17.69 0.25
C SER A 225 -4.52 16.45 -0.62
N ALA A 226 -3.84 16.41 -1.76
CA ALA A 226 -3.76 15.24 -2.63
C ALA A 226 -2.66 14.26 -2.16
N ASN A 227 -3.03 13.01 -1.94
CA ASN A 227 -2.11 11.90 -1.74
C ASN A 227 -2.12 10.99 -2.96
N PHE A 228 -1.05 11.07 -3.74
CA PHE A 228 -0.90 10.35 -5.00
C PHE A 228 -0.48 8.91 -4.76
N ASN A 229 -1.25 7.93 -5.23
CA ASN A 229 -0.89 6.53 -5.27
C ASN A 229 -0.72 6.05 -6.73
N ASP A 230 -0.34 4.79 -6.88
CA ASP A 230 -0.04 4.20 -8.20
C ASP A 230 -1.28 4.14 -9.12
N SER A 231 -2.48 3.92 -8.57
CA SER A 231 -3.73 3.80 -9.36
C SER A 231 -4.77 4.89 -9.09
N TYR A 232 -4.72 5.54 -7.93
CA TYR A 232 -5.68 6.57 -7.53
C TYR A 232 -5.01 7.70 -6.75
N THR A 233 -5.65 8.87 -6.75
CA THR A 233 -5.28 10.01 -5.92
C THR A 233 -6.35 10.21 -4.84
N VAL A 234 -5.93 10.29 -3.58
CA VAL A 234 -6.83 10.57 -2.46
C VAL A 234 -6.78 12.05 -2.13
N TRP A 235 -7.89 12.74 -2.31
CA TRP A 235 -8.06 14.14 -1.97
C TRP A 235 -8.71 14.26 -0.59
N GLN A 236 -8.11 15.04 0.30
CA GLN A 236 -8.61 15.26 1.66
C GLN A 236 -9.23 16.65 1.78
N CYS A 237 -10.31 16.74 2.57
CA CYS A 237 -11.01 17.99 2.84
C CYS A 237 -10.03 19.13 3.19
N ALA A 238 -10.22 20.29 2.55
CA ALA A 238 -9.39 21.47 2.78
C ALA A 238 -9.39 21.91 4.25
N ASN A 239 -10.50 21.71 4.97
CA ASN A 239 -10.63 22.08 6.37
C ASN A 239 -10.34 20.91 7.35
N ARG A 240 -9.66 19.85 6.90
CA ARG A 240 -9.30 18.69 7.73
C ARG A 240 -8.58 19.08 9.01
N ARG A 241 -7.62 20.01 8.96
CA ARG A 241 -6.86 20.41 10.16
C ARG A 241 -7.70 21.23 11.14
N ARG A 242 -8.56 22.11 10.62
CA ARG A 242 -9.37 23.04 11.43
C ARG A 242 -10.53 22.32 12.14
N PHE A 243 -11.20 21.41 11.46
CA PHE A 243 -12.39 20.71 12.00
C PHE A 243 -12.17 19.21 12.24
N GLN A 244 -10.94 18.71 12.10
CA GLN A 244 -10.63 17.26 12.14
C GLN A 244 -11.50 16.45 11.17
N CYS A 245 -11.80 17.05 10.02
CA CYS A 245 -12.77 16.49 9.07
C CYS A 245 -12.24 15.21 8.42
N PRO A 246 -12.98 14.08 8.47
CA PRO A 246 -12.57 12.82 7.86
C PRO A 246 -12.86 12.76 6.35
N ALA A 247 -13.61 13.72 5.79
CA ALA A 247 -14.05 13.75 4.40
C ALA A 247 -12.89 13.59 3.40
N GLN A 248 -13.07 12.64 2.49
CA GLN A 248 -12.10 12.27 1.47
C GLN A 248 -12.82 11.85 0.18
N VAL A 249 -12.19 12.17 -0.94
CA VAL A 249 -12.58 11.70 -2.27
C VAL A 249 -11.41 10.95 -2.88
N CYS A 250 -11.66 9.72 -3.31
CA CYS A 250 -10.72 8.94 -4.09
C CYS A 250 -11.03 9.14 -5.56
N VAL A 251 -10.02 9.46 -6.33
CA VAL A 251 -10.14 9.76 -7.76
C VAL A 251 -9.20 8.83 -8.51
N THR A 252 -9.66 8.19 -9.57
CA THR A 252 -8.76 7.45 -10.46
C THR A 252 -7.71 8.38 -11.06
N ASN A 253 -6.52 7.87 -11.37
CA ASN A 253 -5.43 8.74 -11.83
C ASN A 253 -5.68 9.40 -13.21
N ASP A 254 -6.68 8.94 -13.96
CA ASP A 254 -7.19 9.57 -15.18
C ASP A 254 -8.33 10.57 -14.94
N TYR A 255 -8.80 10.73 -13.68
CA TYR A 255 -9.87 11.64 -13.27
C TYR A 255 -11.22 11.41 -13.98
N THR A 256 -11.52 10.16 -14.29
CA THR A 256 -12.81 9.74 -14.87
C THR A 256 -13.79 9.24 -13.81
N GLU A 257 -13.29 8.63 -12.74
CA GLU A 257 -14.09 8.06 -11.66
C GLU A 257 -13.76 8.71 -10.32
N PHE A 258 -14.82 9.00 -9.55
CA PHE A 258 -14.74 9.65 -8.25
C PHE A 258 -15.55 8.84 -7.23
N GLU A 259 -14.91 8.44 -6.13
CA GLU A 259 -15.51 7.73 -5.01
C GLU A 259 -15.43 8.62 -3.77
N ARG A 260 -16.58 9.10 -3.27
CA ARG A 260 -16.65 9.80 -1.99
C ARG A 260 -16.66 8.76 -0.86
N ARG A 261 -15.71 8.86 0.09
CA ARG A 261 -15.57 7.87 1.17
C ARG A 261 -16.17 8.28 2.50
N PHE A 262 -16.12 9.56 2.82
CA PHE A 262 -16.60 10.09 4.09
C PHE A 262 -17.29 11.43 3.87
N GLU A 263 -18.33 11.70 4.66
CA GLU A 263 -19.05 12.97 4.67
C GLU A 263 -18.29 14.03 5.46
N HIS A 264 -18.56 15.30 5.13
CA HIS A 264 -18.04 16.42 5.88
C HIS A 264 -18.68 16.49 7.28
N THR A 265 -17.87 16.79 8.28
CA THR A 265 -18.28 16.99 9.68
C THR A 265 -18.43 18.46 10.05
N HIS A 266 -18.37 19.34 9.06
CA HIS A 266 -18.55 20.77 9.19
C HIS A 266 -19.54 21.25 8.13
N GLY A 267 -20.25 22.34 8.40
CA GLY A 267 -21.08 22.99 7.40
C GLY A 267 -20.26 23.73 6.35
N ASP A 268 -20.95 24.48 5.50
CA ASP A 268 -20.31 25.30 4.49
C ASP A 268 -19.43 26.37 5.13
N VAL A 269 -18.18 26.44 4.67
CA VAL A 269 -17.19 27.41 5.13
C VAL A 269 -16.98 28.40 4.00
N GLU A 270 -17.38 29.66 4.22
CA GLU A 270 -17.12 30.72 3.25
C GLU A 270 -15.61 30.97 3.12
N GLU A 271 -15.14 31.04 1.88
CA GLU A 271 -13.74 31.38 1.61
C GLU A 271 -13.55 32.89 1.58
N THR A 272 -12.54 33.35 2.32
CA THR A 272 -12.21 34.77 2.41
C THR A 272 -11.34 35.23 1.24
N GLU A 273 -10.60 34.33 0.60
CA GLU A 273 -9.63 34.68 -0.44
C GLU A 273 -10.13 34.35 -1.85
N PRO A 274 -9.93 35.26 -2.82
CA PRO A 274 -10.25 34.99 -4.21
C PRO A 274 -9.26 33.97 -4.80
N CYS A 275 -9.81 32.86 -5.32
CA CYS A 275 -9.06 31.82 -6.02
C CYS A 275 -9.24 31.93 -7.54
N ASP A 276 -8.18 31.59 -8.28
CA ASP A 276 -8.28 31.45 -9.73
C ASP A 276 -8.89 30.08 -10.06
N LEU A 277 -9.89 30.06 -10.95
CA LEU A 277 -10.60 28.86 -11.40
C LEU A 277 -9.91 28.25 -12.62
N TYR A 278 -9.65 26.95 -12.57
CA TYR A 278 -9.01 26.17 -13.61
C TYR A 278 -9.90 25.01 -14.04
N THR A 279 -10.09 24.88 -15.35
CA THR A 279 -10.73 23.70 -15.93
C THR A 279 -9.84 22.47 -15.78
N PRO A 280 -10.40 21.24 -15.78
CA PRO A 280 -9.58 20.02 -15.76
C PRO A 280 -8.49 20.00 -16.83
N LYS A 281 -8.79 20.49 -18.05
CA LYS A 281 -7.82 20.57 -19.16
C LYS A 281 -6.62 21.48 -18.86
N GLN A 282 -6.80 22.51 -18.02
CA GLN A 282 -5.73 23.43 -17.64
C GLN A 282 -4.91 22.91 -16.45
N ALA A 283 -5.57 22.31 -15.45
CA ALA A 283 -4.91 21.91 -14.20
C ALA A 283 -4.30 20.50 -14.26
N LEU A 284 -4.97 19.52 -14.90
CA LEU A 284 -4.54 18.13 -14.90
C LEU A 284 -3.12 17.90 -15.44
N PRO A 285 -2.62 18.60 -16.47
CA PRO A 285 -1.23 18.44 -16.90
C PRO A 285 -0.21 18.70 -15.78
N GLU A 286 -0.46 19.73 -14.96
CA GLU A 286 0.38 20.06 -13.80
C GLU A 286 0.17 19.06 -12.65
N VAL A 287 -1.07 18.68 -12.36
CA VAL A 287 -1.41 17.68 -11.33
C VAL A 287 -0.77 16.31 -11.66
N PHE A 288 -0.81 15.86 -12.91
CA PHE A 288 -0.17 14.63 -13.36
C PHE A 288 1.34 14.68 -13.20
N LYS A 289 1.96 15.82 -13.53
CA LYS A 289 3.39 16.01 -13.31
C LYS A 289 3.75 15.88 -11.83
N LEU A 290 2.98 16.50 -10.93
CA LEU A 290 3.16 16.38 -9.48
C LEU A 290 2.95 14.94 -8.99
N CYS A 291 1.91 14.26 -9.50
CA CYS A 291 1.62 12.86 -9.20
C CYS A 291 2.82 11.97 -9.53
N ARG A 292 3.35 12.07 -10.76
CA ARG A 292 4.53 11.31 -11.19
C ARG A 292 5.73 11.57 -10.30
N GLN A 293 6.05 12.83 -10.03
CA GLN A 293 7.18 13.20 -9.18
C GLN A 293 7.07 12.62 -7.76
N ASN A 294 5.88 12.68 -7.16
CA ASN A 294 5.64 12.16 -5.82
C ASN A 294 5.69 10.62 -5.75
N VAL A 295 5.04 9.93 -6.69
CA VAL A 295 5.09 8.46 -6.78
C VAL A 295 6.54 7.99 -6.96
N MET A 296 7.29 8.66 -7.83
CA MET A 296 8.70 8.37 -8.08
C MET A 296 9.58 8.58 -6.85
N LYS A 297 9.43 9.72 -6.18
CA LYS A 297 10.11 10.03 -4.93
C LYS A 297 9.80 9.00 -3.85
N ARG A 298 8.54 8.57 -3.72
CA ARG A 298 8.12 7.55 -2.76
C ARG A 298 8.75 6.18 -3.07
N LYS A 299 8.74 5.76 -4.34
CA LYS A 299 9.39 4.51 -4.78
C LYS A 299 10.90 4.53 -4.56
N ALA A 300 11.57 5.64 -4.85
CA ALA A 300 13.00 5.82 -4.60
C ALA A 300 13.33 5.74 -3.10
N LYS A 301 12.58 6.46 -2.24
CA LYS A 301 12.70 6.34 -0.78
C LYS A 301 12.48 4.91 -0.30
N GLY A 302 11.46 4.21 -0.83
CA GLY A 302 11.19 2.81 -0.50
C GLY A 302 12.35 1.87 -0.82
N ARG A 303 12.99 2.03 -1.99
CA ARG A 303 14.19 1.29 -2.38
C ARG A 303 15.37 1.57 -1.45
N GLN A 304 15.60 2.83 -1.11
CA GLN A 304 16.67 3.22 -0.18
C GLN A 304 16.49 2.57 1.19
N VAL A 305 15.29 2.65 1.77
CA VAL A 305 14.99 2.01 3.07
C VAL A 305 15.16 0.49 2.99
N SER A 306 14.80 -0.14 1.87
CA SER A 306 15.01 -1.57 1.65
C SER A 306 16.49 -1.95 1.59
N LEU A 307 17.31 -1.17 0.87
CA LEU A 307 18.76 -1.35 0.80
C LEU A 307 19.43 -1.16 2.16
N GLU A 308 19.06 -0.12 2.91
CA GLU A 308 19.56 0.12 4.27
C GLU A 308 19.23 -1.04 5.21
N LYS A 309 17.99 -1.56 5.14
CA LYS A 309 17.60 -2.77 5.90
C LYS A 309 18.43 -3.99 5.52
N ARG A 310 18.73 -4.18 4.22
CA ARG A 310 19.58 -5.28 3.74
C ARG A 310 21.02 -5.14 4.23
N MET A 311 21.61 -3.95 4.14
CA MET A 311 22.97 -3.69 4.65
C MET A 311 23.05 -3.89 6.16
N LYS A 312 22.04 -3.45 6.92
CA LYS A 312 21.98 -3.67 8.37
C LYS A 312 21.93 -5.16 8.73
N LYS A 313 21.11 -5.95 8.01
CA LYS A 313 21.05 -7.41 8.19
C LYS A 313 22.39 -8.09 7.87
N GLU A 314 23.09 -7.64 6.83
CA GLU A 314 24.41 -8.16 6.47
C GLU A 314 25.49 -7.79 7.50
N GLU A 315 25.45 -6.57 8.04
CA GLU A 315 26.32 -6.13 9.15
C GLU A 315 26.08 -7.01 10.39
N GLU A 316 24.82 -7.26 10.75
CA GLU A 316 24.44 -8.14 11.86
C GLU A 316 24.90 -9.59 11.63
N ALA A 317 24.72 -10.13 10.42
CA ALA A 317 25.20 -11.47 10.06
C ALA A 317 26.74 -11.57 10.13
N THR A 318 27.46 -10.51 9.70
CA THR A 318 28.93 -10.45 9.77
C THR A 318 29.41 -10.38 11.22
N LYS A 319 28.72 -9.63 12.09
CA LYS A 319 29.01 -9.60 13.53
C LYS A 319 28.80 -10.98 14.18
N LEU A 320 27.74 -11.69 13.80
CA LEU A 320 27.49 -13.03 14.30
C LEU A 320 28.61 -14.01 13.90
N ARG A 321 29.09 -13.94 12.65
CA ARG A 321 30.21 -14.76 12.16
C ARG A 321 31.53 -14.48 12.89
N ARG A 322 31.81 -13.23 13.27
CA ARG A 322 33.04 -12.87 14.00
C ARG A 322 33.02 -13.32 15.46
N ASN A 323 31.84 -13.46 16.06
CA ASN A 323 31.69 -13.85 17.46
C ASN A 323 31.55 -15.35 17.66
N VAL A 324 31.69 -16.18 16.60
CA VAL A 324 31.80 -17.63 16.77
C VAL A 324 33.13 -17.91 17.45
N PRO A 325 33.14 -18.40 18.70
CA PRO A 325 34.37 -18.61 19.46
C PRO A 325 35.27 -19.60 18.73
N VAL A 326 36.52 -19.21 18.51
CA VAL A 326 37.55 -19.98 17.80
C VAL A 326 37.79 -21.38 18.44
N GLU A 327 37.43 -21.56 19.72
CA GLU A 327 37.54 -22.84 20.42
C GLU A 327 36.60 -23.94 19.87
N GLU A 328 35.46 -23.59 19.29
CA GLU A 328 34.51 -24.58 18.74
C GLU A 328 34.93 -25.07 17.34
N VAL A 329 35.65 -24.25 16.57
CA VAL A 329 36.20 -24.61 15.25
C VAL A 329 37.38 -25.59 15.36
N LEU A 330 38.12 -25.56 16.47
CA LEU A 330 39.19 -26.52 16.74
C LEU A 330 38.66 -27.92 17.13
N GLN A 331 37.53 -28.01 17.83
CA GLN A 331 36.89 -29.30 18.15
C GLN A 331 36.17 -29.93 16.96
N GLN A 332 35.53 -29.15 16.08
CA GLN A 332 34.91 -29.68 14.86
C GLN A 332 35.92 -30.18 13.83
N ASN A 333 37.09 -29.55 13.69
CA ASN A 333 38.14 -30.05 12.79
C ASN A 333 38.78 -31.35 13.29
N GLN A 334 38.83 -31.59 14.61
CA GLN A 334 39.32 -32.87 15.15
C GLN A 334 38.32 -34.02 14.98
N THR A 335 37.01 -33.75 14.97
CA THR A 335 36.00 -34.80 14.73
C THR A 335 35.81 -35.12 13.26
N LYS A 336 36.00 -34.16 12.35
CA LYS A 336 35.89 -34.39 10.90
C LYS A 336 37.08 -35.16 10.32
N GLN A 337 38.28 -35.02 10.89
CA GLN A 337 39.45 -35.82 10.48
C GLN A 337 39.34 -37.32 10.79
N VAL A 338 38.39 -37.75 11.62
CA VAL A 338 38.18 -39.17 11.95
C VAL A 338 37.26 -39.87 10.92
N TYR A 339 36.47 -39.14 10.14
CA TYR A 339 35.54 -39.75 9.17
C TYR A 339 36.02 -39.73 7.70
N ASP A 340 37.02 -38.91 7.35
CA ASP A 340 37.53 -38.88 5.96
C ASP A 340 38.54 -40.00 5.62
N ASN A 341 39.03 -40.76 6.61
CA ASN A 341 39.86 -41.94 6.33
C ASN A 341 39.05 -43.21 5.99
N ASN A 342 37.72 -43.16 6.04
CA ASN A 342 36.85 -44.28 5.66
C ASN A 342 35.98 -44.02 4.41
N SER A 343 36.10 -42.83 3.79
CA SER A 343 35.34 -42.48 2.57
C SER A 343 36.21 -42.41 1.31
N LEU A 344 37.32 -43.13 1.27
CA LEU A 344 38.20 -43.28 0.09
C LEU A 344 37.85 -44.53 -0.75
N LEU A 345 36.60 -45.01 -0.71
CA LEU A 345 36.17 -46.26 -1.36
C LEU A 345 34.82 -46.15 -2.10
N ARG A 346 34.49 -44.95 -2.60
CA ARG A 346 33.43 -44.75 -3.62
C ARG A 346 33.92 -43.77 -4.70
N VAL A 347 34.95 -44.20 -5.40
CA VAL A 347 35.23 -43.76 -6.77
C VAL A 347 34.73 -44.88 -7.67
N LEU A 348 34.13 -44.52 -8.81
CA LEU A 348 33.60 -45.35 -9.91
C LEU A 348 32.08 -45.64 -9.90
N ARG A 349 31.29 -44.65 -10.36
CA ARG A 349 30.19 -44.81 -11.33
C ARG A 349 29.72 -43.40 -11.72
N ASP A 350 30.11 -42.92 -12.90
CA ASP A 350 29.29 -42.90 -14.14
C ASP A 350 28.03 -42.02 -13.95
N GLY A 351 27.77 -40.96 -14.68
CA GLY A 351 28.40 -40.46 -15.90
C GLY A 351 27.92 -39.03 -16.20
N ASP A 352 28.70 -38.40 -17.07
CA ASP A 352 28.47 -37.10 -17.66
C ASP A 352 27.28 -37.17 -18.63
N GLU A 353 26.24 -36.37 -18.42
CA GLU A 353 25.28 -35.99 -19.47
C GLU A 353 25.14 -34.47 -19.43
N ASP A 354 25.86 -33.85 -20.37
CA ASP A 354 25.73 -32.46 -20.79
C ASP A 354 24.40 -32.32 -21.54
N ASP A 355 23.40 -31.65 -20.95
CA ASP A 355 22.20 -31.21 -21.67
C ASP A 355 22.30 -29.70 -21.94
N GLU A 356 22.88 -29.39 -23.09
CA GLU A 356 22.64 -28.14 -23.82
C GLU A 356 21.20 -28.17 -24.37
N HIS A 357 20.32 -27.32 -23.85
CA HIS A 357 19.06 -26.99 -24.51
C HIS A 357 19.08 -25.54 -24.96
N ASP A 358 19.38 -25.38 -26.25
CA ASP A 358 19.02 -24.24 -27.08
C ASP A 358 17.50 -24.27 -27.28
N ASP A 359 16.77 -23.37 -26.60
CA ASP A 359 15.36 -23.13 -26.92
C ASP A 359 15.26 -21.95 -27.90
N ASP A 360 14.95 -22.34 -29.14
CA ASP A 360 14.62 -21.49 -30.27
C ASP A 360 13.48 -20.51 -29.94
N PHE A 361 13.77 -19.22 -30.10
CA PHE A 361 12.80 -18.13 -30.07
C PHE A 361 11.91 -18.19 -31.32
N VAL A 362 10.70 -18.73 -31.19
CA VAL A 362 9.71 -18.79 -32.27
C VAL A 362 8.91 -17.48 -32.28
N GLU A 363 9.18 -16.62 -33.26
CA GLU A 363 8.44 -15.38 -33.51
C GLU A 363 7.09 -15.73 -34.17
N TYR A 364 5.99 -15.63 -33.42
CA TYR A 364 4.64 -15.88 -33.94
C TYR A 364 4.04 -14.57 -34.45
N ASP A 365 4.02 -14.42 -35.78
CA ASP A 365 3.39 -13.32 -36.50
C ASP A 365 1.87 -13.56 -36.54
N SER A 366 1.13 -12.95 -35.61
CA SER A 366 -0.34 -12.94 -35.62
C SER A 366 -0.84 -11.68 -36.33
N SER A 367 -0.78 -11.72 -37.66
CA SER A 367 -1.69 -10.96 -38.50
C SER A 367 -2.89 -11.86 -38.80
N ASP A 368 -4.01 -11.70 -38.09
CA ASP A 368 -5.27 -12.15 -38.66
C ASP A 368 -6.42 -11.19 -38.39
N SER A 369 -7.04 -10.85 -39.51
CA SER A 369 -8.10 -9.89 -39.72
C SER A 369 -9.42 -10.45 -39.20
N LEU A 370 -10.19 -9.63 -38.49
CA LEU A 370 -11.64 -9.77 -38.49
C LEU A 370 -12.28 -8.40 -38.71
N GLU A 371 -12.50 -8.09 -40.00
CA GLU A 371 -13.65 -7.32 -40.42
C GLU A 371 -14.91 -8.12 -40.07
N LEU A 372 -15.80 -7.55 -39.26
CA LEU A 372 -17.20 -7.96 -39.24
C LEU A 372 -18.09 -6.71 -39.18
N ASN A 373 -19.07 -6.75 -40.08
CA ASN A 373 -20.09 -5.74 -40.41
C ASN A 373 -20.91 -5.23 -39.23
#